data_AF-A0A943NHN0-F1
#
_entry.id   AF-A0A943NHN0-F1
#
_cell.length_a   1.000
_cell.length_b   1.000
_cell.length_c   1.000
_cell.angle_alpha   90.00
_cell.angle_beta   90.00
_cell.angle_gamma   90.00
#
_symmetry.space_group_name_H-M   'P 1'
#
loop_
_entity.id
_entity.type
_entity.pdbx_description
1 polymer ?
#
loop_
_entity_poly.entity_id
_entity_poly.type
_entity_poly.pdbx_seq_one_letter_code
_entity_poly.pdbx_strand_id
1 'polypeptide(L)'
;MTERELKLLQQMAREYPTVQAASAEIINLTAILNLPKGTEHFMSDIHGEHEAFLHILNNGSGAVAEKIQSALGDSLTLSERRSLAALIYYPKEKLREVKRTETDMEDWYRVTLKRLISVCRQCTTKYSRSKVRKALPREYAYIMEEMLNTGGTPNKERYYDHIIRAIVDTGSADTMIEEMATLIKRMTVDELHIVGDIFDRGPHADVILDHLMTHHHVDVQWGNHDVLWMGAAAGSPVCVATAVKNCVQYDNLDMLENSYGINLLPLAVFSTERYGDAHVFAPRKLPEEPFKPRDTELYSRMHKAISVIMYKLEGQLVHRRREYGMEDRDMMSRVNWGAGTINIDGTDYPLRDTDFPTVYPNDPT
;
A
#
# COMPACT_ATOMS: atom_id res chain seq x y z
N MET A 1 41.65 -3.96 -22.27
CA MET A 1 40.76 -3.37 -21.26
C MET A 1 39.88 -2.36 -21.97
N THR A 2 38.57 -2.53 -21.92
CA THR A 2 37.62 -1.63 -22.58
C THR A 2 37.54 -0.28 -21.85
N GLU A 3 37.09 0.78 -22.53
CA GLU A 3 36.93 2.10 -21.89
C GLU A 3 35.95 2.04 -20.69
N ARG A 4 34.94 1.17 -20.79
CA ARG A 4 33.98 0.89 -19.71
C ARG A 4 34.63 0.23 -18.51
N GLU A 5 35.49 -0.76 -18.72
CA GLU A 5 36.27 -1.41 -17.65
C GLU A 5 37.22 -0.41 -16.97
N LEU A 6 37.89 0.47 -17.73
CA LEU A 6 38.76 1.49 -17.16
C LEU A 6 37.98 2.48 -16.29
N LYS A 7 36.80 2.94 -16.74
CA LYS A 7 35.90 3.80 -15.96
C LYS A 7 35.44 3.11 -14.67
N LEU A 8 35.08 1.82 -14.74
CA LEU A 8 34.69 1.03 -13.57
C LEU A 8 35.84 0.92 -12.57
N LEU A 9 37.03 0.55 -13.02
CA LEU A 9 38.20 0.40 -12.15
C LEU A 9 38.63 1.73 -11.52
N GLN A 10 38.51 2.84 -12.25
CA GLN A 10 38.75 4.18 -11.71
C GLN A 10 37.72 4.57 -10.62
N GLN A 11 36.45 4.19 -10.78
CA GLN A 11 35.45 4.36 -9.72
C GLN A 11 35.76 3.48 -8.51
N MET A 12 36.06 2.20 -8.72
CA MET A 12 36.43 1.28 -7.65
C MET A 12 37.67 1.74 -6.89
N ALA A 13 38.68 2.31 -7.58
CA ALA A 13 39.88 2.84 -6.92
C ALA A 13 39.59 4.11 -6.09
N ARG A 14 38.50 4.84 -6.36
CA ARG A 14 38.06 5.97 -5.52
C ARG A 14 37.35 5.49 -4.26
N GLU A 15 36.52 4.45 -4.37
CA GLU A 15 35.79 3.88 -3.23
C GLU A 15 36.68 2.99 -2.35
N TYR A 16 37.61 2.24 -2.97
CA TYR A 16 38.52 1.29 -2.33
C TYR A 16 39.97 1.61 -2.70
N PRO A 17 40.57 2.66 -2.11
CA PRO A 17 41.88 3.18 -2.51
C PRO A 17 43.05 2.25 -2.19
N THR A 18 42.84 1.23 -1.35
CA THR A 18 43.87 0.26 -0.95
C THR A 18 43.38 -1.17 -1.10
N VAL A 19 44.32 -2.11 -1.24
CA VAL A 19 44.02 -3.55 -1.26
C VAL A 19 43.29 -3.96 0.02
N GLN A 20 43.66 -3.37 1.16
CA GLN A 20 43.03 -3.62 2.46
C GLN A 20 41.59 -3.12 2.49
N ALA A 21 41.29 -1.94 1.95
CA ALA A 21 39.92 -1.42 1.88
C ALA A 21 39.02 -2.32 1.02
N ALA A 22 39.51 -2.71 -0.17
CA ALA A 22 38.79 -3.63 -1.03
C ALA A 22 38.59 -5.00 -0.37
N SER A 23 39.63 -5.53 0.27
CA SER A 23 39.57 -6.83 0.96
C SER A 23 38.61 -6.80 2.15
N ALA A 24 38.60 -5.72 2.93
CA ALA A 24 37.67 -5.54 4.05
C ALA A 24 36.21 -5.52 3.58
N GLU A 25 35.91 -4.83 2.47
CA GLU A 25 34.55 -4.80 1.93
C GLU A 25 34.15 -6.15 1.32
N ILE A 26 35.06 -6.85 0.63
CA ILE A 26 34.81 -8.22 0.15
C ILE A 26 34.47 -9.14 1.32
N ILE A 27 35.23 -9.08 2.42
CA ILE A 27 34.96 -9.88 3.63
C ILE A 27 33.58 -9.54 4.21
N ASN A 28 33.26 -8.25 4.32
CA ASN A 28 31.99 -7.76 4.83
C ASN A 28 30.79 -8.23 3.98
N LEU A 29 30.84 -8.02 2.66
CA LEU A 29 29.79 -8.44 1.73
C LEU A 29 29.65 -9.96 1.70
N THR A 30 30.77 -10.69 1.73
CA THR A 30 30.75 -12.17 1.81
C THR A 30 30.06 -12.64 3.09
N ALA A 31 30.33 -12.01 4.24
CA ALA A 31 29.67 -12.34 5.49
C ALA A 31 28.15 -12.05 5.42
N ILE A 32 27.74 -10.94 4.81
CA ILE A 32 26.32 -10.58 4.63
C ILE A 32 25.62 -11.58 3.69
N LEU A 33 26.24 -11.97 2.58
CA LEU A 33 25.68 -12.93 1.62
C LEU A 33 25.47 -14.33 2.20
N ASN A 34 26.17 -14.67 3.29
CA ASN A 34 26.01 -15.93 4.01
C ASN A 34 24.93 -15.88 5.12
N LEU A 35 24.27 -14.73 5.33
CA LEU A 35 23.11 -14.67 6.22
C LEU A 35 21.88 -15.33 5.56
N PRO A 36 20.93 -15.87 6.34
CA PRO A 36 19.68 -16.37 5.80
C PRO A 36 18.93 -15.27 5.05
N LYS A 37 18.25 -15.64 3.96
CA LYS A 37 17.45 -14.70 3.17
C LYS A 37 16.41 -13.98 4.04
N GLY A 38 16.22 -12.69 3.77
CA GLY A 38 15.13 -11.88 4.31
C GLY A 38 13.76 -12.45 3.95
N THR A 39 12.73 -12.05 4.68
CA THR A 39 11.35 -12.43 4.30
C THR A 39 10.89 -11.44 3.23
N GLU A 40 10.45 -11.95 2.10
CA GLU A 40 9.82 -11.17 1.04
C GLU A 40 8.30 -11.31 1.16
N HIS A 41 7.59 -10.20 1.05
CA HIS A 41 6.14 -10.16 1.15
C HIS A 41 5.57 -9.63 -0.16
N PHE A 42 4.76 -10.43 -0.83
CA PHE A 42 4.09 -10.06 -2.08
C PHE A 42 2.63 -9.71 -1.80
N MET A 43 2.16 -8.57 -2.31
CA MET A 43 0.76 -8.18 -2.28
C MET A 43 0.30 -7.77 -3.68
N SER A 44 -0.88 -8.21 -4.09
CA SER A 44 -1.54 -7.79 -5.34
C SER A 44 -2.97 -7.34 -5.04
N ASP A 45 -3.59 -6.68 -6.03
CA ASP A 45 -5.03 -6.38 -6.02
C ASP A 45 -5.49 -5.54 -4.82
N ILE A 46 -4.69 -4.57 -4.39
CA ILE A 46 -4.99 -3.75 -3.21
C ILE A 46 -6.24 -2.90 -3.41
N HIS A 47 -6.38 -2.29 -4.59
CA HIS A 47 -7.58 -1.57 -5.01
C HIS A 47 -8.12 -0.59 -3.96
N GLY A 48 -7.26 0.25 -3.36
CA GLY A 48 -7.69 1.26 -2.39
C GLY A 48 -8.22 0.74 -1.05
N GLU A 49 -8.19 -0.57 -0.79
CA GLU A 49 -8.68 -1.22 0.44
C GLU A 49 -7.66 -1.09 1.59
N HIS A 50 -7.52 0.13 2.11
CA HIS A 50 -6.47 0.48 3.06
C HIS A 50 -6.52 -0.32 4.38
N GLU A 51 -7.70 -0.62 4.93
CA GLU A 51 -7.80 -1.36 6.20
C GLU A 51 -7.23 -2.77 6.07
N ALA A 52 -7.61 -3.47 4.99
CA ALA A 52 -7.12 -4.80 4.70
C ALA A 52 -5.61 -4.79 4.45
N PHE A 53 -5.13 -3.82 3.66
CA PHE A 53 -3.70 -3.62 3.41
C PHE A 53 -2.91 -3.41 4.70
N LEU A 54 -3.34 -2.50 5.57
CA LEU A 54 -2.69 -2.23 6.85
C LEU A 54 -2.73 -3.45 7.77
N HIS A 55 -3.82 -4.22 7.77
CA HIS A 55 -3.91 -5.44 8.55
C HIS A 55 -2.87 -6.49 8.09
N ILE A 56 -2.74 -6.69 6.78
CA ILE A 56 -1.78 -7.62 6.17
C ILE A 56 -0.34 -7.17 6.45
N LEU A 57 -0.06 -5.87 6.36
CA LEU A 57 1.25 -5.33 6.75
C LEU A 57 1.55 -5.56 8.24
N ASN A 58 0.59 -5.27 9.12
CA ASN A 58 0.79 -5.37 10.55
C ASN A 58 0.96 -6.81 11.03
N ASN A 59 0.28 -7.78 10.39
CA ASN A 59 0.41 -9.19 10.71
C ASN A 59 1.56 -9.90 9.98
N GLY A 60 2.15 -9.25 8.96
CA GLY A 60 3.21 -9.79 8.13
C GLY A 60 2.80 -11.06 7.37
N SER A 61 1.56 -11.13 6.89
CA SER A 61 0.91 -12.35 6.38
C SER A 61 1.04 -13.56 7.31
N GLY A 62 0.93 -13.32 8.62
CA GLY A 62 1.04 -14.35 9.66
C GLY A 62 2.48 -14.67 10.09
N ALA A 63 3.50 -14.10 9.44
CA ALA A 63 4.90 -14.32 9.82
C ALA A 63 5.19 -13.82 11.25
N VAL A 64 4.52 -12.76 11.71
CA VAL A 64 4.68 -12.29 13.10
C VAL A 64 4.19 -13.35 14.09
N ALA A 65 3.05 -13.99 13.82
CA ALA A 65 2.53 -15.06 14.66
C ALA A 65 3.46 -16.28 14.69
N GLU A 66 4.11 -16.60 13.57
CA GLU A 66 5.13 -17.65 13.49
C GLU A 66 6.38 -17.32 14.34
N LYS A 67 6.80 -16.05 14.36
CA LYS A 67 7.92 -15.59 15.21
C LYS A 67 7.57 -15.65 16.70
N ILE A 68 6.34 -15.29 17.07
CA ILE A 68 5.84 -15.47 18.44
C ILE A 68 5.83 -16.95 18.82
N GLN A 69 5.34 -17.82 17.93
CA GLN A 69 5.35 -19.27 18.15
C GLN A 69 6.76 -19.81 18.34
N SER A 70 7.71 -19.37 17.52
CA SER A 70 9.11 -19.82 17.60
C SER A 70 9.79 -19.36 18.89
N ALA A 71 9.48 -18.15 19.36
CA ALA A 71 10.13 -17.57 20.54
C ALA A 71 9.52 -18.03 21.87
N LEU A 72 8.20 -18.28 21.91
CA LEU A 72 7.44 -18.41 23.15
C LEU A 72 6.40 -19.56 23.11
N GLY A 73 6.48 -20.42 22.09
CA GLY A 73 5.50 -21.49 21.83
C GLY A 73 5.27 -22.44 23.01
N ASP A 74 6.35 -22.80 23.72
CA ASP A 74 6.31 -23.73 24.85
C ASP A 74 6.01 -23.03 26.19
N SER A 75 6.12 -21.71 26.23
CA SER A 75 5.95 -20.91 27.46
C SER A 75 4.58 -20.25 27.57
N LEU A 76 3.88 -20.07 26.44
CA LEU A 76 2.61 -19.35 26.38
C LEU A 76 1.49 -20.21 25.80
N THR A 77 0.29 -20.04 26.35
CA THR A 77 -0.94 -20.60 25.78
C THR A 77 -1.27 -19.95 24.44
N LEU A 78 -2.14 -20.60 23.65
CA LEU A 78 -2.61 -20.04 22.38
C LEU A 78 -3.29 -18.67 22.56
N SER A 79 -4.04 -18.48 23.65
CA SER A 79 -4.72 -17.22 23.95
C SER A 79 -3.71 -16.10 24.21
N GLU A 80 -2.68 -16.35 25.01
CA GLU A 80 -1.63 -15.38 25.29
C GLU A 80 -0.83 -15.01 24.04
N ARG A 81 -0.54 -15.98 23.17
CA ARG A 81 0.13 -15.70 21.88
C ARG A 81 -0.73 -14.83 20.97
N ARG A 82 -2.04 -15.07 20.91
CA ARG A 82 -2.98 -14.22 20.14
C ARG A 82 -3.07 -12.81 20.72
N SER A 83 -3.09 -12.66 22.04
CA SER A 83 -3.07 -11.37 22.71
C SER A 83 -1.78 -10.59 22.41
N LEU A 84 -0.61 -11.26 22.48
CA LEU A 84 0.68 -10.67 22.13
C LEU A 84 0.74 -10.28 20.64
N ALA A 85 0.20 -11.11 19.75
CA ALA A 85 0.09 -10.78 18.33
C ALA A 85 -0.76 -9.53 18.10
N ALA A 86 -1.94 -9.45 18.72
CA ALA A 86 -2.81 -8.27 18.62
C ALA A 86 -2.12 -6.99 19.14
N LEU A 87 -1.34 -7.09 20.22
CA LEU A 87 -0.52 -5.98 20.74
C LEU A 87 0.56 -5.56 19.73
N ILE A 88 1.24 -6.49 19.07
CA ILE A 88 2.25 -6.16 18.05
C ILE A 88 1.61 -5.51 16.81
N TYR A 89 0.43 -5.98 16.42
CA TYR A 89 -0.28 -5.46 15.25
C TYR A 89 -0.73 -4.01 15.49
N TYR A 90 -1.38 -3.78 16.63
CA TYR A 90 -2.06 -2.53 16.99
C TYR A 90 -1.68 -2.09 18.42
N PRO A 91 -0.43 -1.64 18.65
CA PRO A 91 0.09 -1.41 19.99
C PRO A 91 -0.66 -0.29 20.72
N LYS A 92 -0.99 0.80 20.03
CA LYS A 92 -1.69 1.96 20.62
C LYS A 92 -3.09 1.60 21.09
N GLU A 93 -3.83 0.91 20.23
CA GLU A 93 -5.20 0.48 20.46
C GLU A 93 -5.25 -0.54 21.61
N LYS A 94 -4.36 -1.54 21.57
CA LYS A 94 -4.30 -2.55 22.63
C LYS A 94 -3.80 -2.02 23.96
N LEU A 95 -2.84 -1.09 23.99
CA LEU A 95 -2.42 -0.42 25.23
C LEU A 95 -3.59 0.34 25.88
N ARG A 96 -4.40 1.05 25.09
CA ARG A 96 -5.60 1.75 25.59
C ARG A 96 -6.63 0.79 26.19
N GLU A 97 -6.83 -0.38 25.56
CA GLU A 97 -7.73 -1.42 26.06
C GLU A 97 -7.23 -2.00 27.38
N VAL A 98 -5.97 -2.44 27.41
CA VAL A 98 -5.34 -3.05 28.59
C VAL A 98 -5.38 -2.12 29.80
N LYS A 99 -5.05 -0.83 29.62
CA LYS A 99 -5.07 0.17 30.71
C LYS A 99 -6.44 0.36 31.36
N ARG A 100 -7.52 -0.03 30.69
CA ARG A 100 -8.88 0.06 31.23
C ARG A 100 -9.28 -1.19 32.02
N THR A 101 -8.63 -2.32 31.78
CA THR A 101 -9.04 -3.63 32.31
C THR A 101 -8.05 -4.20 33.31
N GLU A 102 -6.76 -3.91 33.14
CA GLU A 102 -5.67 -4.49 33.93
C GLU A 102 -5.52 -3.78 35.27
N THR A 103 -5.37 -4.56 36.34
CA THR A 103 -5.27 -4.00 37.70
C THR A 103 -3.84 -3.72 38.12
N ASP A 104 -2.88 -4.51 37.62
CA ASP A 104 -1.45 -4.32 37.87
C ASP A 104 -0.71 -4.04 36.56
N MET A 105 -0.71 -2.77 36.17
CA MET A 105 0.00 -2.33 34.97
C MET A 105 1.52 -2.48 35.09
N GLU A 106 2.08 -2.42 36.29
CA GLU A 106 3.54 -2.49 36.47
C GLU A 106 4.04 -3.90 36.15
N ASP A 107 3.40 -4.93 36.71
CA ASP A 107 3.70 -6.32 36.37
C ASP A 107 3.39 -6.62 34.91
N TRP A 108 2.26 -6.14 34.40
CA TRP A 108 1.89 -6.31 32.99
C TRP A 108 2.95 -5.75 32.03
N TYR A 109 3.48 -4.54 32.30
CA TYR A 109 4.57 -3.97 31.49
C TYR A 109 5.83 -4.82 31.57
N ARG A 110 6.23 -5.28 32.76
CA ARG A 110 7.43 -6.11 32.95
C ARG A 110 7.33 -7.40 32.16
N VAL A 111 6.20 -8.11 32.25
CA VAL A 111 5.95 -9.36 31.54
C VAL A 111 5.91 -9.13 30.03
N THR A 112 5.20 -8.10 29.59
CA THR A 112 5.03 -7.76 28.17
C THR A 112 6.35 -7.38 27.51
N LEU A 113 7.16 -6.53 28.15
CA LEU A 113 8.48 -6.15 27.65
C LEU A 113 9.40 -7.37 27.51
N LYS A 114 9.42 -8.29 28.49
CA LYS A 114 10.19 -9.55 28.38
C LYS A 114 9.76 -10.38 27.18
N ARG A 115 8.44 -10.54 26.98
CA ARG A 115 7.87 -11.26 25.84
C ARG A 115 8.27 -10.62 24.51
N LEU A 116 8.14 -9.30 24.40
CA LEU A 116 8.52 -8.54 23.19
C LEU A 116 10.01 -8.64 22.90
N ILE A 117 10.88 -8.56 23.91
CA ILE A 117 12.34 -8.74 23.75
C ILE A 117 12.65 -10.12 23.17
N SER A 118 12.03 -11.18 23.68
CA SER A 118 12.21 -12.54 23.16
C SER A 118 11.78 -12.65 21.69
N VAL A 119 10.65 -12.05 21.31
CA VAL A 119 10.20 -12.03 19.91
C VAL A 119 11.14 -11.19 19.04
N CYS A 120 11.57 -10.01 19.49
CA CYS A 120 12.52 -9.18 18.75
C CYS A 120 13.85 -9.91 18.50
N ARG A 121 14.37 -10.62 19.50
CA ARG A 121 15.58 -11.46 19.35
C ARG A 121 15.37 -12.49 18.26
N GLN A 122 14.22 -13.17 18.25
CA GLN A 122 13.89 -14.15 17.22
C GLN A 122 13.81 -13.53 15.82
N CYS A 123 13.16 -12.37 15.67
CA CYS A 123 13.04 -11.66 14.39
C CYS A 123 14.39 -11.14 13.87
N THR A 124 15.33 -10.81 14.76
CA THR A 124 16.60 -10.17 14.40
C THR A 124 17.73 -11.17 14.08
N THR A 125 17.57 -12.44 14.43
CA THR A 125 18.61 -13.50 14.27
C THR A 125 19.24 -13.61 12.88
N LYS A 126 18.47 -13.34 11.82
CA LYS A 126 18.91 -13.47 10.43
C LYS A 126 19.55 -12.21 9.84
N TYR A 127 19.68 -11.14 10.62
CA TYR A 127 20.22 -9.86 10.15
C TYR A 127 21.52 -9.49 10.84
N SER A 128 22.37 -8.73 10.15
CA SER A 128 23.58 -8.17 10.75
C SER A 128 23.23 -7.15 11.85
N ARG A 129 24.13 -6.99 12.82
CA ARG A 129 23.99 -5.95 13.87
C ARG A 129 23.80 -4.56 13.28
N SER A 130 24.52 -4.24 12.21
CA SER A 130 24.39 -2.95 11.51
C SER A 130 22.97 -2.75 10.94
N LYS A 131 22.37 -3.79 10.35
CA LYS A 131 21.00 -3.71 9.82
C LYS A 131 19.97 -3.50 10.94
N VAL A 132 20.09 -4.26 12.03
CA VAL A 132 19.23 -4.08 13.21
C VAL A 132 19.41 -2.68 13.81
N ARG A 133 20.65 -2.22 13.99
CA ARG A 133 20.95 -0.89 14.56
C ARG A 133 20.34 0.25 13.75
N LYS A 134 20.38 0.16 12.41
CA LYS A 134 19.74 1.14 11.51
C LYS A 134 18.20 1.10 11.58
N ALA A 135 17.63 0.01 12.08
CA ALA A 135 16.19 -0.15 12.23
C ALA A 135 15.64 0.39 13.55
N LEU A 136 16.51 0.62 14.54
CA LEU A 136 16.12 1.08 15.86
C LEU A 136 15.86 2.61 15.91
N PRO A 137 14.91 3.07 16.73
CA PRO A 137 14.66 4.50 16.94
C PRO A 137 15.89 5.17 17.58
N ARG A 138 16.23 6.37 17.12
CA ARG A 138 17.46 7.09 17.54
C ARG A 138 17.60 7.24 19.05
N GLU A 139 16.50 7.51 19.74
CA GLU A 139 16.47 7.77 21.19
C GLU A 139 16.67 6.50 22.02
N TYR A 140 16.06 5.38 21.60
CA TYR A 140 16.14 4.10 22.32
C TYR A 140 17.13 3.10 21.74
N ALA A 141 17.84 3.46 20.67
CA ALA A 141 18.68 2.52 19.92
C ALA A 141 19.69 1.80 20.80
N TYR A 142 20.32 2.50 21.74
CA TYR A 142 21.30 1.88 22.64
C TYR A 142 20.65 0.85 23.57
N ILE A 143 19.56 1.24 24.23
CA ILE A 143 18.86 0.41 25.21
C ILE A 143 18.26 -0.82 24.53
N MET A 144 17.61 -0.63 23.37
CA MET A 144 17.04 -1.72 22.59
C MET A 144 18.12 -2.66 22.06
N GLU A 145 19.22 -2.14 21.51
CA GLU A 145 20.33 -2.98 21.04
C GLU A 145 20.91 -3.84 22.17
N GLU A 146 21.08 -3.26 23.36
CA GLU A 146 21.59 -3.98 24.52
C GLU A 146 20.62 -5.08 24.98
N MET A 147 19.30 -4.81 24.99
CA MET A 147 18.28 -5.83 25.28
C MET A 147 18.25 -6.97 24.25
N LEU A 148 18.59 -6.69 22.99
CA LEU A 148 18.64 -7.70 21.92
C LEU A 148 19.92 -8.55 21.95
N ASN A 149 20.98 -8.06 22.60
CA ASN A 149 22.25 -8.74 22.64
C ASN A 149 22.20 -9.98 23.56
N THR A 150 22.52 -11.16 23.02
CA THR A 150 22.44 -12.47 23.70
C THR A 150 23.74 -12.83 24.44
N GLY A 151 24.25 -11.92 25.27
CA GLY A 151 25.37 -12.26 26.16
C GLY A 151 24.89 -13.15 27.31
N GLY A 152 24.98 -14.47 27.15
CA GLY A 152 24.47 -15.50 28.08
C GLY A 152 25.20 -15.65 29.41
N THR A 153 25.45 -14.56 30.14
CA THR A 153 25.94 -14.61 31.52
C THR A 153 24.81 -14.26 32.50
N PRO A 154 24.68 -14.93 33.66
CA PRO A 154 23.65 -14.62 34.67
C PRO A 154 23.62 -13.16 35.12
N ASN A 155 24.78 -12.48 35.11
CA ASN A 155 24.88 -11.05 35.42
C ASN A 155 24.11 -10.16 34.43
N LYS A 156 23.95 -10.60 33.19
CA LYS A 156 23.23 -9.86 32.15
C LYS A 156 21.71 -9.96 32.30
N GLU A 157 21.17 -11.06 32.84
CA GLU A 157 19.73 -11.17 33.12
C GLU A 157 19.28 -10.16 34.17
N ARG A 158 20.03 -10.07 35.28
CA ARG A 158 19.77 -9.03 36.30
C ARG A 158 19.88 -7.65 35.70
N TYR A 159 20.87 -7.40 34.85
CA TYR A 159 21.03 -6.11 34.19
C TYR A 159 19.82 -5.76 33.29
N TYR A 160 19.29 -6.71 32.51
CA TYR A 160 18.07 -6.50 31.72
C TYR A 160 16.85 -6.23 32.59
N ASP A 161 16.71 -6.92 33.72
CA ASP A 161 15.63 -6.65 34.68
C ASP A 161 15.70 -5.21 35.24
N HIS A 162 16.90 -4.66 35.47
CA HIS A 162 17.07 -3.26 35.89
C HIS A 162 16.73 -2.28 34.78
N ILE A 163 17.05 -2.59 33.52
CA ILE A 163 16.62 -1.76 32.38
C ILE A 163 15.10 -1.72 32.28
N ILE A 164 14.44 -2.88 32.38
CA ILE A 164 12.98 -2.98 32.33
C ILE A 164 12.35 -2.20 33.49
N ARG A 165 12.91 -2.31 34.71
CA ARG A 165 12.52 -1.49 35.87
C ARG A 165 12.59 -0.01 35.54
N ALA A 166 13.75 0.46 35.07
CA ALA A 166 13.95 1.86 34.75
C ALA A 166 12.94 2.36 33.70
N ILE A 167 12.66 1.59 32.64
CA ILE A 167 11.68 1.94 31.61
C ILE A 167 10.28 2.14 32.21
N VAL A 168 9.89 1.28 33.15
CA VAL A 168 8.58 1.37 33.81
C VAL A 168 8.56 2.54 34.80
N ASP A 169 9.60 2.69 35.62
CA ASP A 169 9.72 3.75 36.63
C ASP A 169 9.76 5.16 36.00
N THR A 170 10.34 5.29 34.80
CA THR A 170 10.36 6.56 34.05
C THR A 170 9.09 6.83 33.25
N GLY A 171 8.10 5.91 33.26
CA GLY A 171 6.87 6.03 32.51
C GLY A 171 7.03 5.86 31.00
N SER A 172 8.14 5.26 30.53
CA SER A 172 8.46 5.10 29.11
C SER A 172 8.00 3.75 28.53
N ALA A 173 7.24 2.96 29.28
CA ALA A 173 6.84 1.61 28.91
C ALA A 173 5.97 1.54 27.65
N ASP A 174 5.00 2.45 27.49
CA ASP A 174 4.15 2.50 26.28
C ASP A 174 4.99 2.70 25.02
N THR A 175 5.83 3.72 25.03
CA THR A 175 6.72 4.05 23.91
C THR A 175 7.64 2.89 23.59
N MET A 176 8.21 2.24 24.61
CA MET A 176 9.06 1.08 24.40
C MET A 176 8.29 -0.09 23.76
N ILE A 177 7.04 -0.34 24.15
CA ILE A 177 6.19 -1.37 23.54
C ILE A 177 5.89 -1.03 22.07
N GLU A 178 5.55 0.22 21.76
CA GLU A 178 5.30 0.68 20.39
C GLU A 178 6.55 0.54 19.50
N GLU A 179 7.73 0.91 20.01
CA GLU A 179 8.99 0.79 19.30
C GLU A 179 9.41 -0.67 19.08
N MET A 180 9.21 -1.54 20.09
CA MET A 180 9.44 -2.98 19.93
C MET A 180 8.48 -3.60 18.93
N ALA A 181 7.19 -3.25 18.96
CA ALA A 181 6.22 -3.72 17.98
C ALA A 181 6.60 -3.28 16.56
N THR A 182 7.04 -2.04 16.40
CA THR A 182 7.53 -1.50 15.12
C THR A 182 8.76 -2.26 14.64
N LEU A 183 9.72 -2.51 15.53
CA LEU A 183 10.91 -3.31 15.20
C LEU A 183 10.55 -4.74 14.80
N ILE A 184 9.63 -5.39 15.51
CA ILE A 184 9.17 -6.76 15.18
C ILE A 184 8.58 -6.77 13.78
N LYS A 185 7.65 -5.87 13.46
CA LYS A 185 7.04 -5.78 12.13
C LYS A 185 8.09 -5.56 11.04
N ARG A 186 8.98 -4.59 11.26
CA ARG A 186 10.08 -4.24 10.34
C ARG A 186 11.10 -5.36 10.11
N MET A 187 11.43 -6.14 11.15
CA MET A 187 12.38 -7.26 11.02
C MET A 187 11.70 -8.53 10.52
N THR A 188 10.38 -8.64 10.64
CA THR A 188 9.64 -9.81 10.17
C THR A 188 9.48 -9.81 8.65
N VAL A 189 9.21 -8.65 8.05
CA VAL A 189 9.12 -8.44 6.59
C VAL A 189 10.30 -7.59 6.14
N ASP A 190 11.21 -8.17 5.37
CA ASP A 190 12.42 -7.48 4.94
C ASP A 190 12.17 -6.59 3.72
N GLU A 191 11.45 -7.14 2.74
CA GLU A 191 11.13 -6.48 1.48
C GLU A 191 9.65 -6.69 1.17
N LEU A 192 9.01 -5.61 0.70
CA LEU A 192 7.62 -5.58 0.33
C LEU A 192 7.51 -5.35 -1.17
N HIS A 193 6.98 -6.35 -1.87
CA HIS A 193 6.71 -6.31 -3.30
C HIS A 193 5.22 -6.02 -3.54
N ILE A 194 4.92 -4.89 -4.15
CA ILE A 194 3.55 -4.56 -4.59
C ILE A 194 3.42 -4.92 -6.06
N VAL A 195 2.52 -5.85 -6.35
CA VAL A 195 2.23 -6.36 -7.70
C VAL A 195 0.93 -5.74 -8.20
N GLY A 196 1.03 -4.46 -8.54
CA GLY A 196 0.03 -3.68 -9.26
C GLY A 196 -1.26 -3.38 -8.50
N ASP A 197 -2.05 -2.54 -9.17
CA ASP A 197 -3.44 -2.22 -8.85
C ASP A 197 -3.61 -1.74 -7.40
N ILE A 198 -2.85 -0.69 -7.06
CA ILE A 198 -2.98 0.06 -5.80
C ILE A 198 -4.28 0.87 -5.82
N PHE A 199 -4.62 1.41 -6.99
CA PHE A 199 -5.76 2.30 -7.20
C PHE A 199 -7.02 1.57 -7.68
N ASP A 200 -8.12 2.33 -7.73
CA ASP A 200 -9.49 1.94 -8.12
C ASP A 200 -10.24 1.08 -7.09
N ARG A 201 -11.58 1.19 -7.11
CA ARG A 201 -12.58 0.48 -6.27
C ARG A 201 -12.65 0.88 -4.79
N GLY A 202 -11.53 0.95 -4.07
CA GLY A 202 -11.50 1.28 -2.64
C GLY A 202 -11.23 2.77 -2.38
N PRO A 203 -11.65 3.29 -1.20
CA PRO A 203 -11.73 4.72 -0.93
C PRO A 203 -10.40 5.42 -0.66
N HIS A 204 -9.35 4.70 -0.29
CA HIS A 204 -8.17 5.28 0.37
C HIS A 204 -6.83 4.79 -0.21
N ALA A 205 -6.68 4.89 -1.54
CA ALA A 205 -5.40 4.62 -2.20
C ALA A 205 -4.29 5.62 -1.80
N ASP A 206 -4.66 6.85 -1.45
CA ASP A 206 -3.78 7.88 -0.89
C ASP A 206 -3.11 7.42 0.41
N VAL A 207 -3.90 6.89 1.34
CA VAL A 207 -3.39 6.37 2.64
C VAL A 207 -2.44 5.19 2.42
N ILE A 208 -2.75 4.31 1.46
CA ILE A 208 -1.86 3.20 1.09
C ILE A 208 -0.51 3.73 0.60
N LEU A 209 -0.51 4.72 -0.30
CA LEU A 209 0.71 5.31 -0.82
C LEU A 209 1.54 5.99 0.27
N ASP A 210 0.94 6.75 1.19
CA ASP A 210 1.64 7.36 2.32
C ASP A 210 2.34 6.30 3.20
N HIS A 211 1.67 5.17 3.41
CA HIS A 211 2.26 4.04 4.13
C HIS A 211 3.38 3.36 3.35
N LEU A 212 3.24 3.18 2.04
CA LEU A 212 4.31 2.61 1.19
C LEU A 212 5.54 3.53 1.16
N MET A 213 5.35 4.85 1.09
CA MET A 213 6.44 5.84 1.08
C MET A 213 7.26 5.87 2.38
N THR A 214 6.67 5.46 3.50
CA THR A 214 7.34 5.42 4.80
C THR A 214 7.90 4.04 5.16
N HIS A 215 7.54 2.99 4.41
CA HIS A 215 8.03 1.64 4.61
C HIS A 215 9.54 1.55 4.29
N HIS A 216 10.27 0.67 5.00
CA HIS A 216 11.73 0.66 4.95
C HIS A 216 12.33 0.13 3.65
N HIS A 217 11.59 -0.71 2.94
CA HIS A 217 11.97 -1.21 1.62
C HIS A 217 10.73 -1.66 0.86
N VAL A 218 10.49 -1.07 -0.31
CA VAL A 218 9.34 -1.38 -1.18
C VAL A 218 9.81 -1.32 -2.62
N ASP A 219 9.37 -2.28 -3.40
CA ASP A 219 9.35 -2.22 -4.86
C ASP A 219 7.92 -2.40 -5.36
N VAL A 220 7.65 -1.81 -6.53
CA VAL A 220 6.32 -1.80 -7.13
C VAL A 220 6.44 -2.21 -8.59
N GLN A 221 5.71 -3.25 -8.95
CA GLN A 221 5.37 -3.54 -10.33
C GLN A 221 4.03 -2.87 -10.64
N TRP A 222 4.04 -1.87 -11.51
CA TRP A 222 2.84 -1.10 -11.82
C TRP A 222 1.82 -1.93 -12.61
N GLY A 223 0.57 -1.90 -12.14
CA GLY A 223 -0.59 -2.46 -12.82
C GLY A 223 -1.20 -1.49 -13.84
N ASN A 224 -2.19 -1.96 -14.58
CA ASN A 224 -2.90 -1.13 -15.56
C ASN A 224 -3.67 0.01 -14.89
N HIS A 225 -4.22 -0.21 -13.70
CA HIS A 225 -4.90 0.83 -12.94
C HIS A 225 -3.90 1.90 -12.47
N ASP A 226 -2.72 1.50 -12.02
CA ASP A 226 -1.69 2.47 -11.62
C ASP A 226 -1.22 3.33 -12.80
N VAL A 227 -1.02 2.72 -13.98
CA VAL A 227 -0.66 3.44 -15.21
C VAL A 227 -1.76 4.43 -15.64
N LEU A 228 -3.02 4.04 -15.50
CA LEU A 228 -4.15 4.94 -15.74
C LEU A 228 -4.05 6.18 -14.83
N TRP A 229 -3.84 6.00 -13.53
CA TRP A 229 -3.73 7.10 -12.57
C TRP A 229 -2.47 7.94 -12.77
N MET A 230 -1.34 7.33 -13.11
CA MET A 230 -0.13 8.06 -13.51
C MET A 230 -0.36 8.91 -14.76
N GLY A 231 -1.08 8.38 -15.76
CA GLY A 231 -1.46 9.13 -16.95
C GLY A 231 -2.40 10.30 -16.64
N ALA A 232 -3.35 10.09 -15.74
CA ALA A 232 -4.26 11.15 -15.27
C ALA A 232 -3.48 12.27 -14.56
N ALA A 233 -2.57 11.91 -13.64
CA ALA A 233 -1.70 12.85 -12.94
C ALA A 233 -0.74 13.60 -13.87
N ALA A 234 -0.29 12.96 -14.96
CA ALA A 234 0.51 13.59 -16.00
C ALA A 234 -0.30 14.51 -16.95
N GLY A 235 -1.62 14.62 -16.75
CA GLY A 235 -2.49 15.51 -17.51
C GLY A 235 -3.07 14.93 -18.80
N SER A 236 -3.08 13.60 -18.98
CA SER A 236 -3.74 12.95 -20.11
C SER A 236 -5.26 13.07 -19.98
N PRO A 237 -5.97 13.77 -20.89
CA PRO A 237 -7.41 13.96 -20.77
C PRO A 237 -8.19 12.65 -20.82
N VAL A 238 -7.76 11.68 -21.65
CA VAL A 238 -8.36 10.35 -21.73
C VAL A 238 -8.24 9.65 -20.38
N CYS A 239 -7.04 9.62 -19.80
CA CYS A 239 -6.81 8.98 -18.51
C CYS A 239 -7.60 9.66 -17.38
N VAL A 240 -7.67 11.00 -17.36
CA VAL A 240 -8.50 11.74 -16.40
C VAL A 240 -9.96 11.35 -16.53
N ALA A 241 -10.51 11.36 -17.74
CA ALA A 241 -11.91 10.99 -17.98
C ALA A 241 -12.18 9.53 -17.57
N THR A 242 -11.28 8.60 -17.90
CA THR A 242 -11.38 7.18 -17.51
C THR A 242 -11.31 7.00 -15.99
N ALA A 243 -10.40 7.69 -15.29
CA ALA A 243 -10.29 7.63 -13.83
C ALA A 243 -11.57 8.15 -13.15
N VAL A 244 -12.06 9.32 -13.56
CA VAL A 244 -13.32 9.89 -13.04
C VAL A 244 -14.49 8.95 -13.33
N LYS A 245 -14.57 8.41 -14.55
CA LYS A 245 -15.59 7.42 -14.93
C LYS A 245 -15.56 6.18 -14.02
N ASN A 246 -14.37 5.63 -13.75
CA ASN A 246 -14.22 4.48 -12.86
C ASN A 246 -14.68 4.80 -11.44
N CYS A 247 -14.34 5.98 -10.91
CA CYS A 247 -14.80 6.44 -9.61
C CYS A 247 -16.34 6.55 -9.54
N VAL A 248 -16.99 7.11 -10.55
CA VAL A 248 -18.47 7.20 -10.57
C VAL A 248 -19.10 5.81 -10.67
N GLN A 249 -18.51 4.91 -11.46
CA GLN A 249 -19.05 3.57 -11.69
C GLN A 249 -19.00 2.67 -10.44
N TYR A 250 -17.97 2.82 -9.61
CA TYR A 250 -17.68 1.94 -8.48
C TYR A 250 -17.85 2.60 -7.11
N ASP A 251 -18.52 3.75 -7.05
CA ASP A 251 -18.78 4.46 -5.79
C ASP A 251 -17.49 4.83 -5.04
N ASN A 252 -16.58 5.46 -5.77
CA ASN A 252 -15.29 5.92 -5.25
C ASN A 252 -15.09 7.42 -5.47
N LEU A 253 -16.17 8.21 -5.30
CA LEU A 253 -16.14 9.65 -5.49
C LEU A 253 -15.50 10.39 -4.31
N ASP A 254 -15.59 9.84 -3.11
CA ASP A 254 -14.93 10.40 -1.93
C ASP A 254 -13.41 10.49 -2.09
N MET A 255 -12.80 9.54 -2.79
CA MET A 255 -11.39 9.60 -3.10
C MET A 255 -11.08 10.85 -3.95
N LEU A 256 -11.91 11.15 -4.95
CA LEU A 256 -11.74 12.36 -5.77
C LEU A 256 -11.96 13.63 -4.95
N GLU A 257 -13.07 13.74 -4.22
CA GLU A 257 -13.48 14.99 -3.56
C GLU A 257 -12.72 15.24 -2.26
N ASN A 258 -12.64 14.25 -1.38
CA ASN A 258 -12.08 14.41 -0.02
C ASN A 258 -10.58 14.14 0.03
N SER A 259 -10.09 13.16 -0.73
CA SER A 259 -8.65 12.80 -0.69
C SER A 259 -7.84 13.68 -1.63
N TYR A 260 -8.28 13.83 -2.89
CA TYR A 260 -7.59 14.63 -3.90
C TYR A 260 -8.09 16.07 -4.05
N GLY A 261 -9.22 16.46 -3.43
CA GLY A 261 -9.75 17.82 -3.52
C GLY A 261 -10.33 18.19 -4.89
N ILE A 262 -10.70 17.20 -5.71
CA ILE A 262 -11.23 17.39 -7.07
C ILE A 262 -12.72 17.70 -6.99
N ASN A 263 -13.11 18.90 -7.38
CA ASN A 263 -14.50 19.34 -7.37
C ASN A 263 -15.31 18.70 -8.51
N LEU A 264 -16.32 17.89 -8.19
CA LEU A 264 -17.20 17.24 -9.16
C LEU A 264 -18.47 18.03 -9.49
N LEU A 265 -18.71 19.17 -8.85
CA LEU A 265 -19.87 20.04 -9.12
C LEU A 265 -20.01 20.40 -10.62
N PRO A 266 -18.95 20.74 -11.37
CA PRO A 266 -19.07 21.02 -12.81
C PRO A 266 -19.62 19.82 -13.59
N LEU A 267 -19.21 18.60 -13.25
CA LEU A 267 -19.70 17.38 -13.89
C LEU A 267 -21.16 17.12 -13.52
N ALA A 268 -21.53 17.30 -12.24
CA ALA A 268 -22.90 17.14 -11.77
C ALA A 268 -23.85 18.11 -12.49
N VAL A 269 -23.51 19.39 -12.55
CA VAL A 269 -24.30 20.42 -13.25
C VAL A 269 -24.41 20.11 -14.74
N PHE A 270 -23.29 19.85 -15.41
CA PHE A 270 -23.27 19.52 -16.84
C PHE A 270 -24.13 18.28 -17.15
N SER A 271 -24.02 17.24 -16.33
CA SER A 271 -24.78 16.01 -16.50
C SER A 271 -26.29 16.22 -16.34
N THR A 272 -26.69 17.05 -15.38
CA THR A 272 -28.10 17.37 -15.11
C THR A 272 -28.72 18.25 -16.20
N GLU A 273 -27.98 19.22 -16.72
CA GLU A 273 -28.46 20.11 -17.79
C GLU A 273 -28.56 19.42 -19.14
N ARG A 274 -27.72 18.41 -19.39
CA ARG A 274 -27.58 17.80 -20.73
C ARG A 274 -28.20 16.43 -20.86
N TYR A 275 -28.18 15.59 -19.83
CA TYR A 275 -28.60 14.20 -19.95
C TYR A 275 -29.91 13.96 -19.18
N GLY A 276 -30.87 13.31 -19.86
CA GLY A 276 -32.17 12.96 -19.32
C GLY A 276 -32.14 11.67 -18.52
N ASP A 277 -32.84 10.65 -19.01
CA ASP A 277 -32.77 9.29 -18.44
C ASP A 277 -31.39 8.65 -18.73
N ALA A 278 -30.83 8.03 -17.71
CA ALA A 278 -29.51 7.41 -17.75
C ALA A 278 -29.47 6.07 -17.00
N HIS A 279 -30.61 5.42 -16.74
CA HIS A 279 -30.69 4.20 -15.93
C HIS A 279 -29.73 3.07 -16.37
N VAL A 280 -29.41 2.98 -17.67
CA VAL A 280 -28.43 2.03 -18.22
C VAL A 280 -27.03 2.23 -17.64
N PHE A 281 -26.71 3.45 -17.22
CA PHE A 281 -25.47 3.88 -16.61
C PHE A 281 -25.54 3.91 -15.08
N ALA A 282 -26.50 3.22 -14.46
CA ALA A 282 -26.51 3.05 -13.02
C ALA A 282 -25.15 2.54 -12.50
N PRO A 283 -24.58 3.15 -11.43
CA PRO A 283 -23.36 2.66 -10.80
C PRO A 283 -23.47 1.19 -10.40
N ARG A 284 -22.35 0.46 -10.48
CA ARG A 284 -22.30 -0.97 -10.10
C ARG A 284 -22.32 -1.16 -8.58
N LYS A 285 -21.78 -0.18 -7.86
CA LYS A 285 -21.83 -0.06 -6.41
C LYS A 285 -22.41 1.32 -6.09
N LEU A 286 -23.19 1.43 -5.01
CA LEU A 286 -23.73 2.68 -4.49
C LEU A 286 -23.21 2.88 -3.07
N PRO A 287 -23.15 4.13 -2.56
CA PRO A 287 -22.67 4.44 -1.22
C PRO A 287 -23.25 3.49 -0.17
N GLU A 288 -22.40 2.67 0.44
CA GLU A 288 -22.80 1.79 1.56
C GLU A 288 -23.12 2.61 2.81
N GLU A 289 -22.62 3.85 2.90
CA GLU A 289 -22.82 4.72 4.05
C GLU A 289 -24.30 5.11 4.25
N PRO A 290 -24.85 4.90 5.47
CA PRO A 290 -26.26 5.16 5.77
C PRO A 290 -26.67 6.65 5.70
N PHE A 291 -25.71 7.56 5.60
CA PHE A 291 -25.92 9.02 5.68
C PHE A 291 -25.67 9.77 4.37
N LYS A 292 -25.24 9.10 3.29
CA LYS A 292 -25.06 9.75 1.98
C LYS A 292 -26.34 9.64 1.15
N PRO A 293 -26.86 10.76 0.59
CA PRO A 293 -27.97 10.70 -0.34
C PRO A 293 -27.62 9.81 -1.53
N ARG A 294 -28.36 8.71 -1.69
CA ARG A 294 -28.24 7.80 -2.83
C ARG A 294 -29.02 8.37 -4.01
N ASP A 295 -28.54 9.45 -4.59
CA ASP A 295 -29.10 9.98 -5.83
C ASP A 295 -28.59 9.18 -7.03
N THR A 296 -29.13 7.97 -7.18
CA THR A 296 -28.80 7.05 -8.28
C THR A 296 -29.05 7.72 -9.63
N GLU A 297 -30.01 8.63 -9.74
CA GLU A 297 -30.33 9.33 -10.98
C GLU A 297 -29.20 10.30 -11.35
N LEU A 298 -28.76 11.14 -10.40
CA LEU A 298 -27.62 12.02 -10.59
C LEU A 298 -26.35 11.23 -10.95
N TYR A 299 -26.02 10.17 -10.21
CA TYR A 299 -24.83 9.38 -10.50
C TYR A 299 -24.90 8.68 -11.86
N SER A 300 -26.09 8.22 -12.26
CA SER A 300 -26.31 7.65 -13.59
C SER A 300 -26.07 8.70 -14.68
N ARG A 301 -26.56 9.93 -14.50
CA ARG A 301 -26.31 11.04 -15.44
C ARG A 301 -24.84 11.40 -15.50
N MET A 302 -24.17 11.53 -14.36
CA MET A 302 -22.73 11.78 -14.29
C MET A 302 -21.94 10.69 -14.99
N HIS A 303 -22.27 9.41 -14.74
CA HIS A 303 -21.61 8.26 -15.35
C HIS A 303 -21.81 8.26 -16.88
N LYS A 304 -23.03 8.54 -17.36
CA LYS A 304 -23.32 8.68 -18.80
C LYS A 304 -22.53 9.83 -19.41
N ALA A 305 -22.53 11.00 -18.78
CA ALA A 305 -21.84 12.20 -19.25
C ALA A 305 -20.33 11.98 -19.37
N ILE A 306 -19.68 11.48 -18.30
CA ILE A 306 -18.24 11.24 -18.32
C ILE A 306 -17.85 10.09 -19.27
N SER A 307 -18.71 9.07 -19.43
CA SER A 307 -18.47 8.00 -20.41
C SER A 307 -18.48 8.53 -21.84
N VAL A 308 -19.42 9.41 -22.19
CA VAL A 308 -19.44 10.04 -23.53
C VAL A 308 -18.20 10.91 -23.75
N ILE A 309 -17.78 11.69 -22.75
CA ILE A 309 -16.54 12.48 -22.83
C ILE A 309 -15.33 11.56 -23.03
N MET A 310 -15.25 10.46 -22.28
CA MET A 310 -14.17 9.48 -22.39
C MET A 310 -14.11 8.86 -23.79
N TYR A 311 -15.23 8.37 -24.34
CA TYR A 311 -15.26 7.74 -25.66
C TYR A 311 -14.85 8.71 -26.78
N LYS A 312 -15.25 9.98 -26.68
CA LYS A 312 -14.81 11.04 -27.60
C LYS A 312 -13.30 11.24 -27.57
N LEU A 313 -12.74 11.40 -26.37
CA LEU A 313 -11.30 11.57 -26.19
C LEU A 313 -10.51 10.33 -26.66
N GLU A 314 -11.03 9.12 -26.47
CA GLU A 314 -10.44 7.88 -27.00
C GLU A 314 -10.42 7.89 -28.53
N GLY A 315 -11.53 8.20 -29.19
CA GLY A 315 -11.60 8.31 -30.66
C GLY A 315 -10.64 9.37 -31.21
N GLN A 316 -10.59 10.55 -30.60
CA GLN A 316 -9.64 11.61 -30.96
C GLN A 316 -8.17 11.15 -30.81
N LEU A 317 -7.86 10.41 -29.75
CA LEU A 317 -6.52 9.86 -29.53
C LEU A 317 -6.16 8.84 -30.61
N VAL A 318 -7.06 7.90 -30.91
CA VAL A 318 -6.90 6.88 -31.95
C VAL A 318 -6.65 7.53 -33.31
N HIS A 319 -7.44 8.55 -33.67
CA HIS A 319 -7.24 9.29 -34.93
C HIS A 319 -5.91 10.04 -34.99
N ARG A 320 -5.46 10.62 -33.86
CA ARG A 320 -4.18 11.35 -33.76
C ARG A 320 -2.97 10.40 -33.75
N ARG A 321 -3.15 9.16 -33.30
CA ARG A 321 -2.09 8.16 -33.08
C ARG A 321 -2.39 6.83 -33.79
N ARG A 322 -2.59 6.90 -35.11
CA ARG A 322 -2.88 5.72 -35.93
C ARG A 322 -1.79 4.66 -35.87
N GLU A 323 -0.56 5.04 -35.53
CA GLU A 323 0.55 4.11 -35.32
C GLU A 323 0.31 3.05 -34.23
N TYR A 324 -0.68 3.25 -33.35
CA TYR A 324 -1.04 2.26 -32.34
C TYR A 324 -1.90 1.11 -32.86
N GLY A 325 -2.52 1.24 -34.05
CA GLY A 325 -3.37 0.19 -34.61
C GLY A 325 -4.58 -0.14 -33.73
N MET A 326 -5.17 0.88 -33.09
CA MET A 326 -6.28 0.77 -32.13
C MET A 326 -7.59 1.33 -32.69
N GLU A 327 -7.78 1.30 -34.01
CA GLU A 327 -9.00 1.78 -34.67
C GLU A 327 -10.26 1.04 -34.20
N ASP A 328 -10.11 -0.20 -33.73
CA ASP A 328 -11.17 -0.99 -33.10
C ASP A 328 -11.72 -0.37 -31.80
N ARG A 329 -10.92 0.50 -31.15
CA ARG A 329 -11.27 1.17 -29.89
C ARG A 329 -12.06 2.45 -30.06
N ASP A 330 -12.14 2.99 -31.27
CA ASP A 330 -13.04 4.10 -31.56
C ASP A 330 -14.50 3.60 -31.67
N MET A 331 -15.13 3.40 -30.51
CA MET A 331 -16.47 2.82 -30.44
C MET A 331 -17.54 3.75 -31.02
N MET A 332 -17.36 5.06 -30.91
CA MET A 332 -18.36 6.04 -31.35
C MET A 332 -18.48 6.10 -32.87
N SER A 333 -17.37 5.98 -33.59
CA SER A 333 -17.38 5.93 -35.06
C SER A 333 -17.99 4.65 -35.63
N ARG A 334 -18.17 3.61 -34.80
CA ARG A 334 -18.74 2.30 -35.20
C ARG A 334 -20.25 2.21 -34.99
N VAL A 335 -20.86 3.25 -34.43
CA VAL A 335 -22.31 3.31 -34.19
C VAL A 335 -23.04 3.70 -35.46
N ASN A 336 -24.02 2.89 -35.86
CA ASN A 336 -25.05 3.30 -36.81
C ASN A 336 -26.18 4.02 -36.07
N TRP A 337 -26.06 5.35 -35.98
CA TRP A 337 -27.00 6.21 -35.26
C TRP A 337 -28.45 6.15 -35.80
N GLY A 338 -28.62 5.89 -37.10
CA GLY A 338 -29.95 5.77 -37.71
C GLY A 338 -30.65 4.46 -37.38
N ALA A 339 -29.90 3.36 -37.28
CA ALA A 339 -30.43 2.05 -36.90
C ALA A 339 -30.41 1.80 -35.38
N GLY A 340 -29.68 2.61 -34.61
CA GLY A 340 -29.48 2.41 -33.17
C GLY A 340 -28.67 1.15 -32.87
N THR A 341 -27.69 0.81 -33.72
CA THR A 341 -26.85 -0.39 -33.57
C THR A 341 -25.35 -0.02 -33.56
N ILE A 342 -24.52 -0.91 -33.02
CA ILE A 342 -23.05 -0.83 -33.07
C ILE A 342 -22.50 -2.12 -33.66
N ASN A 343 -21.55 -2.00 -34.58
CA ASN A 343 -20.85 -3.16 -35.14
C ASN A 343 -19.64 -3.51 -34.27
N ILE A 344 -19.64 -4.69 -33.65
CA ILE A 344 -18.52 -5.24 -32.88
C ILE A 344 -18.09 -6.54 -33.56
N ASP A 345 -16.83 -6.59 -34.00
CA ASP A 345 -16.21 -7.73 -34.69
C ASP A 345 -17.05 -8.33 -35.82
N GLY A 346 -17.67 -7.46 -36.64
CA GLY A 346 -18.50 -7.85 -37.78
C GLY A 346 -19.94 -8.23 -37.43
N THR A 347 -20.34 -8.14 -36.16
CA THR A 347 -21.70 -8.42 -35.70
C THR A 347 -22.39 -7.13 -35.23
N ASP A 348 -23.61 -6.88 -35.69
CA ASP A 348 -24.40 -5.72 -35.27
C ASP A 348 -25.19 -6.03 -33.99
N TYR A 349 -25.03 -5.15 -32.99
CA TYR A 349 -25.74 -5.23 -31.72
C TYR A 349 -26.62 -3.99 -31.51
N PRO A 350 -27.85 -4.13 -31.00
CA PRO A 350 -28.67 -2.97 -30.63
C PRO A 350 -28.03 -2.23 -29.45
N LEU A 351 -28.03 -0.90 -29.52
CA LEU A 351 -27.61 -0.06 -28.41
C LEU A 351 -28.59 -0.20 -27.24
N ARG A 352 -28.07 -0.17 -26.02
CA ARG A 352 -28.89 -0.18 -24.80
C ARG A 352 -29.52 1.18 -24.48
N ASP A 353 -28.90 2.24 -24.97
CA ASP A 353 -29.34 3.62 -24.84
C ASP A 353 -29.15 4.29 -26.21
N THR A 354 -30.04 5.21 -26.56
CA THR A 354 -29.98 5.97 -27.83
C THR A 354 -30.05 7.49 -27.60
N ASP A 355 -30.19 7.92 -26.35
CA ASP A 355 -30.22 9.33 -25.97
C ASP A 355 -28.81 9.84 -25.67
N PHE A 356 -28.11 10.37 -26.69
CA PHE A 356 -26.78 10.94 -26.54
C PHE A 356 -26.76 12.41 -27.02
N PRO A 357 -27.31 13.35 -26.22
CA PRO A 357 -27.61 14.72 -26.64
C PRO A 357 -26.38 15.59 -26.93
N THR A 358 -25.20 15.11 -26.58
CA THR A 358 -23.92 15.80 -26.81
C THR A 358 -23.09 15.16 -27.93
N VAL A 359 -23.62 14.13 -28.61
CA VAL A 359 -22.95 13.44 -29.73
C VAL A 359 -23.55 13.90 -31.05
N TYR A 360 -22.70 14.25 -32.01
CA TYR A 360 -23.12 14.62 -33.35
C TYR A 360 -22.91 13.41 -34.28
N PRO A 361 -23.96 12.83 -34.89
CA PRO A 361 -23.81 11.58 -35.65
C PRO A 361 -22.79 11.60 -36.79
N ASN A 362 -22.57 12.76 -37.41
CA ASN A 362 -21.61 12.94 -38.50
C ASN A 362 -20.19 13.28 -38.02
N ASP A 363 -20.02 13.59 -36.73
CA ASP A 363 -18.74 13.88 -36.08
C ASP A 363 -18.82 13.42 -34.61
N PRO A 364 -18.83 12.09 -34.38
CA PRO A 364 -19.25 11.53 -33.10
C PRO A 364 -18.14 11.55 -32.04
N THR A 365 -16.88 11.81 -32.43
CA THR A 365 -15.68 11.79 -31.57
C THR A 365 -15.24 13.17 -31.08
#